data_AF-A0AAU4QJE8-F1
#
_entry.id   AF-A0AAU4QJE8-F1
#
_cell.length_a   1.000
_cell.length_b   1.000
_cell.length_c   1.000
_cell.angle_alpha   90.00
_cell.angle_beta   90.00
_cell.angle_gamma   90.00
#
_symmetry.space_group_name_H-M   'P 1'
#
loop_
_entity.id
_entity.type
_entity.pdbx_description
1 polymer ?
#
loop_
_entity_poly.entity_id
_entity_poly.type
_entity_poly.pdbx_seq_one_letter_code
_entity_poly.pdbx_strand_id
1 'polypeptide(L)'
;MSYDLAVWEGVRPPDDAAAGQLFRDLYNRCIDTDVEHPPTDRIPQYVAALLKRWPDLTVVEEEDVSPWSTGPLIGEARGPLIYFSMVYSMAKEVSAHAAQVASSLGLVCYDPQIQQLRS
;
A
#
# COMPACT_ATOMS: atom_id res chain seq x y z
N MET A 1 15.61 6.67 -4.64
CA MET A 1 14.37 7.33 -4.16
C MET A 1 13.24 6.32 -4.27
N SER A 2 12.40 6.20 -3.25
CA SER A 2 11.21 5.36 -3.25
C SER A 2 9.96 6.18 -3.57
N TYR A 3 8.87 5.49 -3.90
CA TYR A 3 7.53 6.03 -4.09
C TYR A 3 6.59 5.22 -3.23
N ASP A 4 5.77 5.89 -2.43
CA ASP A 4 4.94 5.23 -1.43
C ASP A 4 3.47 5.20 -1.86
N LEU A 5 2.72 4.23 -1.35
CA LEU A 5 1.27 4.20 -1.42
C LEU A 5 0.70 3.79 -0.08
N ALA A 6 -0.45 4.39 0.26
CA ALA A 6 -1.26 3.98 1.38
C ALA A 6 -2.53 3.32 0.86
N VAL A 7 -2.79 2.09 1.31
CA VAL A 7 -4.02 1.36 0.98
C VAL A 7 -4.68 0.86 2.25
N TRP A 8 -5.99 1.06 2.39
CA TRP A 8 -6.69 0.62 3.58
C TRP A 8 -8.10 0.11 3.35
N GLU A 9 -8.58 -0.67 4.31
CA GLU A 9 -9.98 -1.08 4.41
C GLU A 9 -10.86 0.03 4.98
N GLY A 10 -12.00 0.30 4.32
CA GLY A 10 -12.98 1.24 4.82
C GLY A 10 -13.82 1.86 3.73
N VAL A 11 -14.68 2.79 4.13
CA VAL A 11 -15.48 3.59 3.20
C VAL A 11 -14.56 4.59 2.50
N ARG A 12 -14.67 4.69 1.17
CA ARG A 12 -13.94 5.69 0.39
C ARG A 12 -14.31 7.10 0.89
N PRO A 13 -13.33 7.92 1.30
CA PRO A 13 -13.55 9.31 1.69
C PRO A 13 -14.16 10.13 0.53
N PRO A 14 -14.91 11.19 0.83
CA PRO A 14 -15.60 11.99 -0.19
C PRO A 14 -14.64 12.80 -1.07
N ASP A 15 -13.45 13.14 -0.56
CA ASP A 15 -12.44 13.94 -1.25
C ASP A 15 -11.03 13.62 -0.75
N ASP A 16 -10.04 14.20 -1.44
CA ASP A 16 -8.62 13.99 -1.18
C ASP A 16 -8.17 14.54 0.19
N ALA A 17 -8.79 15.62 0.66
CA ALA A 17 -8.46 16.21 1.96
C ALA A 17 -8.91 15.32 3.11
N ALA A 18 -10.12 14.78 3.03
CA ALA A 18 -10.65 13.79 3.95
C ALA A 18 -9.83 12.49 3.92
N ALA A 19 -9.38 12.06 2.74
CA ALA A 19 -8.50 10.91 2.60
C ALA A 19 -7.13 11.12 3.26
N GLY A 20 -6.51 12.29 3.05
CA GLY A 20 -5.25 12.64 3.70
C GLY A 20 -5.37 12.71 5.22
N GLN A 21 -6.49 13.21 5.75
CA GLN A 21 -6.73 13.19 7.20
C GLN A 21 -6.89 11.77 7.73
N LEU A 22 -7.71 10.95 7.08
CA LEU A 22 -7.92 9.57 7.48
C LEU A 22 -6.62 8.74 7.42
N PHE A 23 -5.80 8.96 6.39
CA PHE A 23 -4.49 8.34 6.27
C PHE A 23 -3.61 8.68 7.47
N ARG A 24 -3.48 9.95 7.85
CA ARG A 24 -2.70 10.36 9.03
C ARG A 24 -3.22 9.70 10.31
N ASP A 25 -4.53 9.66 10.48
CA ASP A 25 -5.15 9.04 11.66
C ASP A 25 -4.94 7.53 11.71
N LEU A 26 -4.93 6.84 10.56
CA LEU A 26 -4.59 5.42 10.47
C LEU A 26 -3.10 5.17 10.69
N TYR A 27 -2.23 5.97 10.08
CA TYR A 27 -0.79 5.86 10.24
C TYR A 27 -0.39 6.01 11.71
N ASN A 28 -0.89 7.04 12.39
CA ASN A 28 -0.59 7.28 13.80
C ASN A 28 -1.11 6.16 14.71
N ARG A 29 -2.24 5.52 14.36
CA ARG A 29 -2.84 4.46 15.17
C ARG A 29 -2.28 3.08 14.91
N CYS A 30 -1.79 2.80 13.70
CA CYS A 30 -1.41 1.45 13.29
C CYS A 30 0.09 1.30 13.02
N ILE A 31 0.77 2.37 12.59
CA ILE A 31 2.18 2.33 12.19
C ILE A 31 3.06 3.02 13.24
N ASP A 32 2.70 4.24 13.68
CA ASP A 32 3.45 5.02 14.67
C ASP A 32 3.09 4.63 16.12
N THR A 33 3.13 3.33 16.40
CA THR A 33 2.83 2.79 17.72
C THR A 33 3.64 1.52 17.99
N ASP A 34 3.95 1.27 19.25
CA ASP A 34 4.61 0.02 19.70
C ASP A 34 3.65 -1.18 19.74
N VAL A 35 2.35 -0.95 19.51
CA VAL A 35 1.34 -2.02 19.53
C VAL A 35 1.31 -2.74 18.19
N GLU A 36 1.45 -4.06 18.23
CA GLU A 36 1.31 -4.88 17.03
C GLU A 36 -0.16 -4.99 16.62
N HIS A 37 -0.44 -4.62 15.36
CA HIS A 37 -1.75 -4.75 14.75
C HIS A 37 -1.69 -5.76 13.59
N PRO A 38 -2.23 -6.98 13.75
CA PRO A 38 -2.26 -7.95 12.66
C PRO A 38 -3.09 -7.40 11.49
N PRO A 39 -2.69 -7.64 10.22
CA PRO A 39 -3.44 -7.19 9.05
C PRO A 39 -4.87 -7.74 9.03
N THR A 40 -5.84 -6.91 8.63
CA THR A 40 -7.24 -7.34 8.47
C THR A 40 -7.45 -8.08 7.15
N ASP A 41 -8.53 -8.86 7.05
CA ASP A 41 -8.75 -9.90 6.03
C ASP A 41 -8.53 -9.50 4.56
N ARG A 42 -8.81 -8.26 4.15
CA ARG A 42 -8.63 -7.84 2.75
C ARG A 42 -7.20 -7.42 2.44
N ILE A 43 -6.40 -7.04 3.44
CA ILE A 43 -5.02 -6.61 3.22
C ILE A 43 -4.13 -7.76 2.72
N PRO A 44 -4.15 -8.97 3.30
CA PRO A 44 -3.45 -10.13 2.74
C PRO A 44 -3.91 -10.48 1.32
N GLN A 45 -5.20 -10.33 1.02
CA GLN A 45 -5.73 -10.57 -0.35
C GLN A 45 -5.18 -9.57 -1.35
N TYR A 46 -5.10 -8.30 -0.96
CA TYR A 46 -4.49 -7.23 -1.75
C TYR A 46 -3.01 -7.50 -2.01
N VAL A 47 -2.23 -7.81 -0.97
CA VAL A 47 -0.81 -8.15 -1.10
C VAL A 47 -0.62 -9.37 -2.00
N ALA A 48 -1.38 -10.45 -1.78
CA ALA A 48 -1.30 -11.64 -2.63
C ALA A 48 -1.63 -11.35 -4.10
N ALA A 49 -2.54 -10.42 -4.39
CA ALA A 49 -2.86 -10.01 -5.76
C ALA A 49 -1.71 -9.21 -6.41
N LEU A 50 -1.04 -8.33 -5.68
CA LEU A 50 0.17 -7.64 -6.19
C LEU A 50 1.30 -8.63 -6.46
N LEU A 51 1.50 -9.58 -5.55
CA LEU A 51 2.57 -10.57 -5.62
C LEU A 51 2.40 -11.60 -6.75
N LYS A 52 1.21 -11.72 -7.35
CA LYS A 52 1.00 -12.51 -8.58
C LYS A 52 1.71 -11.91 -9.79
N ARG A 53 1.91 -10.60 -9.81
CA ARG A 53 2.53 -9.89 -10.93
C ARG A 53 4.01 -9.61 -10.67
N TRP A 54 4.32 -9.16 -9.46
CA TRP A 54 5.69 -8.86 -9.07
C TRP A 54 6.07 -9.63 -7.83
N PRO A 55 7.11 -10.49 -7.88
CA PRO A 55 7.52 -11.27 -6.74
C PRO A 55 7.91 -10.38 -5.56
N ASP A 56 7.85 -10.94 -4.36
CA ASP A 56 8.30 -10.24 -3.15
C ASP A 56 9.82 -9.99 -3.22
N LEU A 57 10.29 -8.87 -2.66
CA LEU A 57 11.72 -8.53 -2.65
C LEU A 57 12.55 -9.61 -1.93
N THR A 58 11.96 -10.30 -0.94
CA THR A 58 12.65 -11.33 -0.14
C THR A 58 12.85 -12.66 -0.86
N VAL A 59 12.19 -12.88 -2.00
CA VAL A 59 12.26 -14.16 -2.74
C VAL A 59 13.03 -14.07 -4.05
N VAL A 60 13.53 -12.90 -4.42
CA VAL A 60 14.31 -12.69 -5.65
C VAL A 60 15.77 -12.42 -5.32
N GLU A 61 16.67 -12.98 -6.12
CA GLU A 61 18.12 -12.72 -6.00
C GLU A 61 18.52 -11.43 -6.73
N GLU A 62 17.78 -11.06 -7.78
CA GLU A 62 17.99 -9.83 -8.55
C GLU A 62 16.95 -8.78 -8.14
N GLU A 63 17.41 -7.63 -7.62
CA GLU A 63 16.50 -6.56 -7.18
C GLU A 63 15.69 -5.95 -8.34
N ASP A 64 16.20 -6.01 -9.57
CA ASP A 64 15.58 -5.43 -10.76
C ASP A 64 14.25 -6.08 -11.18
N VAL A 65 13.92 -7.27 -10.63
CA VAL A 65 12.65 -7.95 -10.92
C VAL A 65 11.54 -7.64 -9.90
N SER A 66 11.88 -7.04 -8.76
CA SER A 66 10.93 -6.63 -7.72
C SER A 66 10.80 -5.10 -7.71
N PRO A 67 9.59 -4.54 -7.89
CA PRO A 67 9.41 -3.11 -7.78
C PRO A 67 9.43 -2.64 -6.31
N TRP A 68 9.35 -3.54 -5.33
CA TRP A 68 9.24 -3.18 -3.92
C TRP A 68 10.58 -2.72 -3.37
N SER A 69 10.59 -1.62 -2.61
CA SER A 69 11.80 -1.11 -1.97
C SER A 69 12.05 -1.70 -0.57
N THR A 70 11.06 -2.38 -0.02
CA THR A 70 11.14 -3.11 1.24
C THR A 70 10.42 -4.45 1.13
N GLY A 71 10.77 -5.40 2.00
CA GLY A 71 10.18 -6.73 2.01
C GLY A 71 10.30 -7.42 3.38
N PRO A 72 9.43 -8.39 3.68
CA PRO A 72 8.34 -8.85 2.82
C PRO A 72 7.20 -7.83 2.75
N LEU A 73 6.52 -7.74 1.61
CA LEU A 73 5.50 -6.71 1.36
C LEU A 73 4.34 -6.78 2.37
N ILE A 74 3.99 -7.99 2.82
CA ILE A 74 2.98 -8.18 3.87
C ILE A 74 3.43 -7.64 5.24
N GLY A 75 4.74 -7.51 5.47
CA GLY A 75 5.30 -6.93 6.70
C GLY A 75 5.03 -5.43 6.85
N GLU A 76 4.67 -4.76 5.74
CA GLU A 76 4.29 -3.34 5.70
C GLU A 76 2.83 -3.09 6.09
N ALA A 77 2.07 -4.15 6.37
CA ALA A 77 0.67 -4.08 6.75
C ALA A 77 0.50 -4.06 8.28
N ARG A 78 -0.30 -3.11 8.76
CA ARG A 78 -0.71 -2.99 10.17
C ARG A 78 -2.21 -2.72 10.26
N GLY A 79 -2.95 -3.66 10.85
CA GLY A 79 -4.40 -3.55 10.95
C GLY A 79 -5.06 -3.37 9.58
N PRO A 80 -5.94 -2.36 9.40
CA PRO A 80 -6.61 -2.12 8.13
C PRO A 80 -5.74 -1.38 7.11
N LEU A 81 -4.50 -0.99 7.41
CA LEU A 81 -3.64 -0.18 6.56
C LEU A 81 -2.44 -1.00 6.09
N ILE A 82 -2.07 -0.86 4.82
CA ILE A 82 -0.74 -1.15 4.32
C ILE A 82 -0.12 0.13 3.78
N TYR A 83 1.08 0.44 4.24
CA TYR A 83 1.87 1.58 3.77
C TYR A 83 3.20 1.05 3.24
N PHE A 84 3.36 1.04 1.92
CA PHE A 84 4.47 0.32 1.28
C PHE A 84 5.15 1.19 0.24
N SER A 85 6.42 0.87 0.00
CA SER A 85 7.31 1.64 -0.86
C SER A 85 7.75 0.83 -2.09
N MET A 86 7.88 1.52 -3.22
CA MET A 86 8.36 0.95 -4.49
C MET A 86 9.48 1.80 -5.10
N VAL A 87 10.32 1.18 -5.93
CA VAL A 87 11.39 1.88 -6.62
C VAL A 87 10.81 2.91 -7.60
N TYR A 88 11.37 4.12 -7.58
CA TYR A 88 10.82 5.24 -8.36
C TYR A 88 10.78 4.97 -9.88
N SER A 89 11.74 4.19 -10.40
CA SER A 89 11.81 3.81 -11.82
C SER A 89 10.57 3.05 -12.32
N MET A 90 9.93 2.28 -11.44
CA MET A 90 8.73 1.49 -11.75
C MET A 90 7.43 2.10 -11.22
N ALA A 91 7.52 3.17 -10.41
CA ALA A 91 6.40 3.73 -9.66
C ALA A 91 5.17 4.07 -10.53
N LYS A 92 5.36 4.55 -11.76
CA LYS A 92 4.25 4.88 -12.65
C LYS A 92 3.36 3.67 -12.95
N GLU A 93 3.98 2.55 -13.34
CA GLU A 93 3.25 1.31 -13.67
C GLU A 93 2.71 0.65 -12.40
N VAL A 94 3.57 0.52 -11.39
CA VAL A 94 3.27 -0.22 -10.16
C VAL A 94 2.18 0.48 -9.37
N SER A 95 2.24 1.80 -9.19
CA SER A 95 1.20 2.56 -8.48
C SER A 95 -0.15 2.52 -9.20
N ALA A 96 -0.16 2.55 -10.53
CA ALA A 96 -1.39 2.46 -11.32
C ALA A 96 -2.04 1.08 -11.17
N HIS A 97 -1.24 0.00 -11.24
CA HIS A 97 -1.75 -1.34 -11.02
C HIS A 97 -2.23 -1.55 -9.58
N ALA A 98 -1.46 -1.08 -8.60
CA ALA A 98 -1.81 -1.14 -7.18
C ALA A 98 -3.17 -0.49 -6.90
N ALA A 99 -3.41 0.71 -7.44
CA ALA A 99 -4.70 1.38 -7.33
C ALA A 99 -5.86 0.58 -7.97
N GLN A 100 -5.64 -0.03 -9.13
CA GLN A 100 -6.65 -0.88 -9.78
C GLN A 100 -6.98 -2.13 -8.95
N VAL A 101 -5.97 -2.79 -8.39
CA VAL A 101 -6.19 -3.96 -7.51
C VAL A 101 -6.95 -3.53 -6.26
N ALA A 102 -6.57 -2.41 -5.63
CA ALA A 102 -7.27 -1.87 -4.47
C ALA A 102 -8.75 -1.60 -4.78
N SER A 103 -9.03 -0.92 -5.90
CA SER A 103 -10.39 -0.64 -6.35
C SER A 103 -11.21 -1.92 -6.57
N SER A 104 -10.60 -2.96 -7.18
CA SER A 104 -11.27 -4.25 -7.41
C SER A 104 -11.63 -5.01 -6.12
N LEU A 105 -10.92 -4.75 -5.03
CA LEU A 105 -11.15 -5.34 -3.72
C LEU A 105 -11.99 -4.44 -2.80
N GLY A 106 -12.46 -3.29 -3.29
CA GLY A 106 -13.20 -2.31 -2.50
C GLY A 106 -12.36 -1.61 -1.44
N LEU A 107 -11.04 -1.51 -1.66
CA LEU A 107 -10.11 -0.80 -0.79
C LEU A 107 -9.95 0.65 -1.23
N VAL A 108 -9.51 1.49 -0.29
CA VAL A 108 -9.14 2.87 -0.59
C VAL A 108 -7.66 2.92 -0.89
N CYS A 109 -7.28 3.51 -2.02
CA CYS A 109 -5.89 3.77 -2.38
C CYS A 109 -5.65 5.29 -2.38
N TYR A 110 -4.63 5.72 -1.67
CA TYR A 110 -4.22 7.11 -1.56
C TYR A 110 -2.73 7.23 -1.84
N ASP A 111 -2.40 8.31 -2.52
CA ASP A 111 -1.05 8.64 -2.91
C ASP A 111 -0.53 9.81 -2.06
N PRO A 112 0.37 9.56 -1.10
CA PRO A 112 0.88 10.59 -0.21
C PRO A 112 1.69 11.67 -0.94
N GLN A 113 2.30 11.34 -2.09
CA GLN A 113 3.20 12.25 -2.80
C GLN A 113 2.42 13.32 -3.56
N ILE A 114 1.29 12.94 -4.18
CA ILE A 114 0.42 13.90 -4.88
C ILE A 114 -0.80 14.32 -4.04
N GLN A 115 -0.98 13.71 -2.87
CA GLN A 115 -2.08 13.94 -1.93
C GLN A 115 -3.47 13.70 -2.54
N GLN A 116 -3.65 12.58 -3.24
CA GLN A 116 -4.90 12.29 -3.95
C GLN A 116 -5.33 10.82 -3.79
N LEU A 117 -6.64 10.61 -3.84
CA LEU A 117 -7.24 9.29 -4.02
C LEU A 117 -6.90 8.76 -5.42
N ARG A 118 -6.48 7.50 -5.46
CA ARG A 118 -6.22 6.77 -6.70
C ARG A 118 -7.41 5.86 -7.01
N SER A 119 -7.84 5.79 -8.26
CA SER A 119 -8.96 4.94 -8.73
C SER A 119 -8.70 4.34 -10.09
#